data_AF-A0A080LZ98-F1
#
_entry.id   AF-A0A080LZ98-F1
#
_cell.length_a   1.000
_cell.length_b   1.000
_cell.length_c   1.000
_cell.angle_alpha   90.00
_cell.angle_beta   90.00
_cell.angle_gamma   90.00
#
_symmetry.space_group_name_H-M   'P 1'
#
loop_
_entity.id
_entity.type
_entity.pdbx_description
1 polymer ?
#
loop_
_entity_poly.entity_id
_entity_poly.type
_entity_poly.pdbx_seq_one_letter_code
_entity_poly.pdbx_strand_id
1 'polypeptide(L)'
;MATLAQQIETLDGIQRRGVVLAFLMRFKQICNHSSQWLGDGAYAPGDSGKFSRLRELAEAIAARQEKVLVFTQFQEMTGPLAGFLQEIFGRPGLVLHGGTPVKARQSLAEAFQREFGPPFFLLSQ
;
A
#
# COMPACT_ATOMS: atom_id res chain seq x y z
N MET A 1 13.17 -22.75 15.21
CA MET A 1 11.95 -22.86 14.38
C MET A 1 12.34 -23.51 13.05
N ALA A 2 11.58 -24.48 12.56
CA ALA A 2 11.84 -25.08 11.25
C ALA A 2 11.71 -24.02 10.14
N THR A 3 12.61 -24.04 9.17
CA THR A 3 12.59 -23.15 8.01
C THR A 3 11.38 -23.46 7.12
N LEU A 4 10.96 -22.52 6.27
CA LEU A 4 9.88 -22.73 5.30
C LEU A 4 10.12 -24.00 4.46
N ALA A 5 11.35 -24.22 4.01
CA ALA A 5 11.74 -25.39 3.24
C ALA A 5 11.42 -26.69 4.00
N GLN A 6 11.82 -26.76 5.27
CA GLN A 6 11.55 -27.91 6.14
C GLN A 6 10.05 -28.13 6.40
N GLN A 7 9.26 -27.06 6.49
CA GLN A 7 7.80 -27.15 6.65
C GLN A 7 7.11 -27.64 5.38
N ILE A 8 7.58 -27.23 4.19
CA ILE A 8 6.99 -27.65 2.91
C ILE A 8 7.30 -29.12 2.59
N GLU A 9 8.45 -29.64 3.03
CA GLU A 9 8.85 -31.05 2.82
C GLU A 9 8.05 -32.04 3.67
N THR A 10 7.53 -31.59 4.81
CA THR A 10 6.90 -32.47 5.82
C THR A 10 5.38 -32.37 5.85
N LEU A 11 4.79 -31.34 5.24
CA LEU A 11 3.35 -31.10 5.22
C LEU A 11 2.74 -31.49 3.87
N ASP A 12 1.52 -32.03 3.91
CA ASP A 12 0.77 -32.42 2.72
C ASP A 12 -0.60 -31.75 2.63
N GLY A 13 -1.23 -31.88 1.45
CA GLY A 13 -2.61 -31.47 1.20
C GLY A 13 -2.89 -30.01 1.57
N ILE A 14 -3.91 -29.80 2.42
CA ILE A 14 -4.38 -28.46 2.80
C ILE A 14 -3.39 -27.71 3.72
N GLN A 15 -2.63 -28.42 4.54
CA GLN A 15 -1.66 -27.81 5.46
C GLN A 15 -0.50 -27.18 4.69
N ARG A 16 0.04 -27.90 3.69
CA ARG A 16 1.06 -27.39 2.79
C ARG A 16 0.59 -26.13 2.06
N ARG A 17 -0.63 -26.15 1.52
CA ARG A 17 -1.23 -24.99 0.83
C ARG A 17 -1.36 -23.79 1.77
N GLY A 18 -1.81 -24.00 3.00
CA GLY A 18 -1.93 -22.94 4.01
C GLY A 18 -0.59 -22.27 4.32
N VAL A 19 0.48 -23.05 4.51
CA VAL A 19 1.83 -22.52 4.75
C VAL A 19 2.33 -21.73 3.55
N VAL A 20 2.20 -22.27 2.33
CA VAL A 20 2.62 -21.55 1.12
C VAL A 20 1.89 -20.21 0.98
N LEU A 21 0.57 -20.20 1.17
CA LEU A 21 -0.23 -18.96 1.10
C LEU A 21 0.19 -17.95 2.17
N ALA A 22 0.44 -18.40 3.41
CA ALA A 22 0.90 -17.53 4.48
C ALA A 22 2.24 -16.88 4.13
N PHE A 23 3.19 -17.64 3.58
CA PHE A 23 4.48 -17.07 3.18
C PHE A 23 4.40 -16.17 1.95
N LEU A 24 3.56 -16.48 0.97
CA LEU A 24 3.29 -15.57 -0.16
C LEU A 24 2.76 -14.21 0.34
N MET A 25 1.88 -14.21 1.34
CA MET A 25 1.42 -12.97 1.97
C MET A 25 2.57 -12.19 2.62
N ARG A 26 3.44 -12.87 3.38
CA ARG A 26 4.62 -12.24 4.00
C ARG A 26 5.58 -11.66 2.98
N PHE A 27 5.85 -12.40 1.89
CA PHE A 27 6.71 -11.91 0.82
C PHE A 27 6.13 -10.66 0.16
N LYS A 28 4.81 -10.61 -0.07
CA LYS A 28 4.17 -9.41 -0.58
C LYS A 28 4.34 -8.21 0.36
N GLN A 29 4.24 -8.42 1.67
CA GLN A 29 4.47 -7.36 2.67
C GLN A 29 5.92 -6.85 2.63
N ILE A 30 6.90 -7.75 2.65
CA ILE A 30 8.32 -7.41 2.56
C ILE A 30 8.62 -6.64 1.27
N CYS A 31 8.06 -7.06 0.13
CA CYS A 31 8.23 -6.36 -1.13
C CYS A 31 7.61 -4.95 -1.16
N ASN A 32 6.66 -4.64 -0.27
CA ASN A 32 6.16 -3.27 -0.12
C ASN A 32 7.07 -2.46 0.79
N HIS A 33 7.36 -2.98 1.97
CA HIS A 33 8.24 -2.36 2.95
C HIS A 33 8.59 -3.36 4.06
N SER A 34 9.83 -3.38 4.54
CA SER A 34 10.26 -4.20 5.69
C SER A 34 9.38 -3.98 6.93
N SER A 35 9.15 -2.72 7.31
CA SER A 35 8.22 -2.29 8.37
C SER A 35 6.79 -2.86 8.26
N GLN A 36 6.30 -3.19 7.06
CA GLN A 36 4.98 -3.82 6.94
C GLN A 36 4.96 -5.22 7.56
N TRP A 37 6.04 -5.97 7.36
CA TRP A 37 6.20 -7.28 7.98
C TRP A 37 6.60 -7.19 9.45
N LEU A 38 7.48 -6.24 9.80
CA LEU A 38 7.99 -6.08 11.17
C LEU A 38 6.96 -5.47 12.13
N GLY A 39 6.03 -4.65 11.62
CA GLY A 39 5.03 -3.96 12.45
C GLY A 39 5.62 -2.85 13.33
N ASP A 40 6.80 -2.32 12.99
CA ASP A 40 7.51 -1.29 13.76
C ASP A 40 7.07 0.15 13.47
N GLY A 41 6.30 0.37 12.40
CA GLY A 41 5.78 1.67 12.02
C GLY A 41 6.81 2.66 11.44
N ALA A 42 8.05 2.25 11.19
CA ALA A 42 9.11 3.18 10.78
C ALA A 42 8.96 3.68 9.32
N TYR A 43 8.57 2.80 8.39
CA TYR A 43 8.26 3.10 6.98
C TYR A 43 9.20 4.10 6.29
N ALA A 44 10.51 4.00 6.55
CA ALA A 44 11.51 4.90 5.99
C ALA A 44 11.59 4.71 4.46
N PRO A 45 11.39 5.75 3.62
CA PRO A 45 11.32 5.60 2.16
C PRO A 45 12.54 4.92 1.52
N GLY A 46 13.72 5.04 2.13
CA GLY A 46 14.96 4.40 1.67
C GLY A 46 14.98 2.87 1.83
N ASP A 47 14.13 2.31 2.69
CA ASP A 47 14.06 0.87 2.96
C ASP A 47 13.14 0.13 1.97
N SER A 48 12.56 0.84 1.00
CA SER A 48 11.69 0.27 -0.02
C SER A 48 11.98 0.84 -1.41
N GLY A 49 12.37 -0.05 -2.33
CA GLY A 49 12.48 0.29 -3.75
C GLY A 49 11.16 0.75 -4.36
N LYS A 50 10.01 0.30 -3.82
CA LYS A 50 8.69 0.79 -4.25
C LYS A 50 8.46 2.24 -3.83
N PHE A 51 8.85 2.61 -2.60
CA PHE A 51 8.75 4.01 -2.16
C PHE A 51 9.69 4.91 -2.96
N SER A 52 10.92 4.44 -3.22
CA SER A 52 11.87 5.15 -4.08
C SER A 52 11.30 5.39 -5.48
N ARG A 53 10.76 4.35 -6.13
CA ARG A 53 10.14 4.50 -7.46
C ARG A 53 8.86 5.34 -7.42
N LEU A 54 8.07 5.22 -6.36
CA LEU A 54 6.86 6.03 -6.16
C LEU A 54 7.22 7.51 -6.02
N ARG A 55 8.32 7.84 -5.34
CA ARG A 55 8.84 9.23 -5.25
C ARG A 55 9.05 9.83 -6.63
N GLU A 56 9.85 9.15 -7.45
CA GLU A 56 10.21 9.62 -8.80
C GLU A 56 8.96 9.89 -9.65
N LEU A 57 7.96 9.01 -9.58
CA LEU A 57 6.70 9.17 -10.30
C LEU A 57 5.86 10.31 -9.71
N ALA A 58 5.70 10.35 -8.39
CA ALA A 58 4.85 11.32 -7.70
C ALA A 58 5.41 12.75 -7.80
N GLU A 59 6.73 12.94 -7.71
CA GLU A 59 7.38 14.25 -7.88
C GLU A 59 7.17 14.77 -9.31
N ALA A 60 7.31 13.91 -10.32
CA ALA A 60 7.05 14.28 -11.72
C ALA A 60 5.58 14.64 -11.98
N ILE A 61 4.64 13.90 -11.37
CA ILE A 61 3.19 14.17 -11.46
C ILE A 61 2.86 15.48 -10.73
N ALA A 62 3.40 15.70 -9.54
CA ALA A 62 3.20 16.90 -8.75
C ALA A 62 3.70 18.15 -9.49
N ALA A 63 4.88 18.07 -10.13
CA ALA A 63 5.44 19.17 -10.93
C ALA A 63 4.54 19.57 -12.12
N ARG A 64 3.72 18.63 -12.63
CA ARG A 64 2.75 18.88 -13.71
C ARG A 64 1.36 19.28 -13.19
N GLN A 65 1.18 19.38 -11.87
CA GLN A 65 -0.11 19.63 -11.23
C GLN A 65 -1.18 18.58 -11.58
N GLU A 66 -0.75 17.35 -11.87
CA GLU A 66 -1.62 16.23 -12.20
C GLU A 66 -2.08 15.49 -10.93
N LYS A 67 -3.17 14.72 -11.06
CA LYS A 67 -3.69 13.88 -9.98
C LYS A 67 -3.29 12.41 -10.18
N VAL A 68 -3.04 11.68 -9.10
CA VAL A 68 -2.65 10.26 -9.15
C VAL A 68 -3.61 9.34 -8.37
N LEU A 69 -3.93 8.18 -8.96
CA LEU A 69 -4.58 7.07 -8.27
C LEU A 69 -3.53 6.03 -7.89
N VAL A 70 -3.52 5.62 -6.63
CA VAL A 70 -2.55 4.64 -6.11
C VAL A 70 -3.31 3.49 -5.47
N PHE A 71 -3.02 2.26 -5.91
CA PHE A 71 -3.67 1.05 -5.43
C PHE A 71 -2.72 0.22 -4.58
N THR A 72 -3.23 -0.36 -3.50
CA THR A 72 -2.53 -1.33 -2.66
C THR A 72 -3.47 -2.48 -2.31
N GLN A 73 -2.95 -3.70 -2.13
CA GLN A 73 -3.74 -4.80 -1.57
C GLN A 73 -3.89 -4.71 -0.04
N PHE A 74 -3.11 -3.83 0.59
CA PHE A 74 -2.93 -3.82 2.03
C PHE A 74 -3.49 -2.54 2.62
N GLN A 75 -4.59 -2.66 3.38
CA GLN A 75 -5.20 -1.52 4.05
C GLN A 75 -4.21 -0.84 5.01
N GLU A 76 -3.35 -1.60 5.69
CA GLU A 76 -2.33 -1.06 6.59
C GLU A 76 -1.29 -0.18 5.89
N MET A 77 -1.10 -0.34 4.58
CA MET A 77 -0.20 0.51 3.79
C MET A 77 -0.81 1.88 3.44
N THR A 78 -2.12 2.05 3.60
CA THR A 78 -2.78 3.32 3.22
C THR A 78 -2.29 4.50 4.06
N GLY A 79 -2.04 4.31 5.36
CA GLY A 79 -1.49 5.35 6.24
C GLY A 79 -0.08 5.79 5.84
N PRO A 80 0.92 4.88 5.80
CA PRO A 80 2.27 5.19 5.37
C PRO A 80 2.34 5.82 3.97
N LEU A 81 1.57 5.30 3.01
CA LEU A 81 1.52 5.87 1.65
C LEU A 81 0.88 7.26 1.66
N ALA A 82 -0.16 7.50 2.47
CA ALA A 82 -0.80 8.81 2.55
C ALA A 82 0.14 9.87 3.12
N GLY A 83 0.88 9.55 4.20
CA GLY A 83 1.88 10.45 4.77
C GLY A 83 2.99 10.76 3.77
N PHE A 84 3.54 9.73 3.14
CA PHE A 84 4.59 9.86 2.14
C PHE A 84 4.17 10.70 0.93
N LEU A 85 2.99 10.45 0.36
CA LEU A 85 2.47 11.23 -0.77
C LEU A 85 2.12 12.66 -0.35
N GLN A 86 1.61 12.87 0.87
CA GLN A 86 1.33 14.22 1.38
C GLN A 86 2.60 15.08 1.45
N GLU A 87 3.75 14.51 1.83
CA GLU A 87 5.03 15.23 1.82
C GLU A 87 5.42 15.67 0.40
N ILE A 88 5.21 14.82 -0.60
CA ILE A 88 5.57 15.10 -2.00
C ILE A 88 4.62 16.13 -2.63
N PHE A 89 3.31 15.96 -2.43
CA PHE A 89 2.28 16.82 -3.02
C PHE A 89 2.00 18.09 -2.21
N GLY A 90 2.53 18.20 -1.00
CA GLY A 90 2.35 19.34 -0.09
C GLY A 90 0.95 19.51 0.49
N ARG A 91 0.00 18.59 0.18
CA ARG A 91 -1.38 18.62 0.68
C ARG A 91 -1.95 17.21 0.79
N PRO A 92 -2.91 16.97 1.69
CA PRO A 92 -3.48 15.63 1.91
C PRO A 92 -4.27 15.15 0.70
N GLY A 93 -4.28 13.84 0.50
CA GLY A 93 -5.11 13.13 -0.48
C GLY A 93 -6.31 12.46 0.15
N LEU A 94 -6.93 11.55 -0.60
CA LEU A 94 -8.04 10.72 -0.15
C LEU A 94 -7.61 9.26 0.05
N VAL A 95 -8.35 8.54 0.89
CA VAL A 95 -8.18 7.11 1.11
C VAL A 95 -9.54 6.41 1.04
N LEU A 96 -9.61 5.30 0.32
CA LEU A 96 -10.75 4.39 0.27
C LEU A 96 -10.26 2.98 0.55
N HIS A 97 -10.83 2.33 1.57
CA HIS A 97 -10.50 0.97 1.96
C HIS A 97 -11.76 0.15 2.23
N GLY A 98 -11.60 -1.14 2.55
CA GLY A 98 -12.71 -2.07 2.81
C GLY A 98 -13.68 -1.55 3.89
N GLY A 99 -13.14 -0.99 4.97
CA GLY A 99 -13.92 -0.34 6.03
C GLY A 99 -14.60 1.00 5.69
N THR A 100 -14.35 1.62 4.53
CA THR A 100 -15.04 2.86 4.15
C THR A 100 -16.52 2.59 3.89
N PRO A 101 -17.46 3.29 4.59
CA PRO A 101 -18.89 3.09 4.40
C PRO A 101 -19.30 3.25 2.93
N VAL A 102 -20.11 2.33 2.41
CA VAL A 102 -20.51 2.32 0.98
C VAL A 102 -21.08 3.69 0.55
N LYS A 103 -21.92 4.30 1.40
CA LYS A 103 -22.53 5.62 1.16
C LYS A 103 -21.51 6.76 1.02
N ALA A 104 -20.32 6.62 1.62
CA ALA A 104 -19.25 7.62 1.55
C ALA A 104 -18.29 7.40 0.37
N ARG A 105 -18.30 6.23 -0.27
CA ARG A 105 -17.36 5.93 -1.37
C ARG A 105 -17.59 6.82 -2.58
N GLN A 106 -18.85 7.04 -2.92
CA GLN A 106 -19.23 7.88 -4.05
C GLN A 106 -18.79 9.34 -3.83
N SER A 107 -18.99 9.90 -2.64
CA SER A 107 -18.59 11.28 -2.36
C SER A 107 -17.07 11.48 -2.39
N LEU A 108 -16.27 10.48 -1.99
CA LEU A 108 -14.82 10.50 -2.14
C LEU A 108 -14.39 10.50 -3.62
N ALA A 109 -15.02 9.67 -4.44
CA ALA A 109 -14.75 9.64 -5.88
C ALA A 109 -15.11 10.97 -6.55
N GLU A 110 -16.27 11.54 -6.21
CA GLU A 110 -16.70 12.86 -6.68
C GLU A 110 -15.73 13.96 -6.24
N ALA A 111 -15.29 13.94 -4.97
CA ALA A 111 -14.31 14.90 -4.46
C ALA A 111 -12.97 14.83 -5.21
N PHE A 112 -12.50 13.63 -5.55
CA PHE A 112 -11.27 13.46 -6.33
C PHE A 112 -11.42 13.94 -7.77
N GLN A 113 -12.59 13.75 -8.38
CA GLN A 113 -12.83 14.13 -9.78
C GLN A 113 -12.86 15.63 -10.01
N ARG A 114 -13.18 16.45 -8.99
CA ARG A 114 -13.16 17.92 -9.08
C ARG A 114 -11.81 18.43 -9.60
N GLU A 115 -11.84 19.50 -10.39
CA GLU A 115 -10.66 20.12 -10.99
C GLU A 115 -9.58 20.43 -9.94
N PHE A 116 -9.96 21.11 -8.86
CA PHE A 116 -9.09 21.43 -7.72
C PHE A 116 -9.17 20.42 -6.57
N GLY A 117 -9.66 19.21 -6.85
CA GLY A 117 -9.76 18.13 -5.88
C GLY A 117 -8.40 17.68 -5.33
N PRO A 118 -8.38 16.75 -4.37
CA PRO A 118 -7.15 16.25 -3.75
C PRO A 118 -6.16 15.67 -4.79
N PRO A 119 -4.85 15.79 -4.57
CA PRO A 119 -3.84 15.49 -5.59
C PRO A 119 -3.61 13.98 -5.76
N PHE A 120 -3.95 13.18 -4.77
CA PHE A 120 -3.87 11.73 -4.86
C PHE A 120 -5.06 11.07 -4.19
N PHE A 121 -5.38 9.86 -4.63
CA PHE A 121 -6.39 9.01 -4.04
C PHE A 121 -5.86 7.58 -3.91
N LEU A 122 -5.74 7.12 -2.66
CA LEU A 122 -5.29 5.78 -2.29
C LEU A 122 -6.48 4.83 -2.19
N LEU A 123 -6.38 3.68 -2.84
CA LEU A 123 -7.40 2.64 -2.80
C LEU A 123 -6.79 1.34 -2.31
N SER A 124 -7.38 0.72 -1.29
CA SER A 124 -7.04 -0.64 -0.88
C SER A 124 -8.11 -1.65 -1.25
N GLN A 125 -7.73 -2.77 -1.85
CA GLN A 125 -8.62 -3.90 -2.19
C GLN A 125 -8.21 -5.18 -1.47
#